data_AF-A0A1V9YKR4-F1
#
_entry.id   AF-A0A1V9YKR4-F1
#
_cell.length_a   1.000
_cell.length_b   1.000
_cell.length_c   1.000
_cell.angle_alpha   90.00
_cell.angle_beta   90.00
_cell.angle_gamma   90.00
#
_symmetry.space_group_name_H-M   'P 1'
#
loop_
_entity.id
_entity.type
_entity.pdbx_description
1 polymer ?
#
loop_
_entity_poly.entity_id
_entity_poly.type
_entity_poly.pdbx_seq_one_letter_code
_entity_poly.pdbx_strand_id
1 'polypeptide(L)'
;MAGGATFYGAGWGMTGLPWDAPIPLREEAAIPRVTMAKALCMFKDCRQEALYGCSKCAFHKRRKKCSFDDCHNQVYARGLCVRHGGKKPCAVELCTNSVNGGDYCVHHGGLATKRFCVVDGCKKQAHARKRCVRHGGGRICATPGCGHHARLGGFCLAHTPTSAPPGALELAQVAEFLHTVDEPLLEYLHDISVNRPWPVTADNARM
;
A
#
# COMPACT_ATOMS: atom_id res chain seq x y z
N MET A 1 54.39 81.73 30.97
CA MET A 1 52.95 81.81 31.35
C MET A 1 52.35 80.46 30.99
N ALA A 2 52.48 79.49 31.89
CA ALA A 2 51.49 79.12 32.91
C ALA A 2 50.24 78.47 32.29
N GLY A 3 50.05 77.17 32.57
CA GLY A 3 48.86 76.42 32.15
C GLY A 3 49.07 74.91 32.15
N GLY A 4 49.51 74.34 33.27
CA GLY A 4 49.57 72.90 33.46
C GLY A 4 48.18 72.31 33.66
N ALA A 5 47.90 71.20 33.01
CA ALA A 5 46.81 70.30 33.37
C ALA A 5 47.39 68.90 33.54
N THR A 6 47.68 68.55 34.79
CA THR A 6 47.97 67.19 35.23
C THR A 6 46.66 66.40 35.18
N PHE A 7 46.53 65.46 34.24
CA PHE A 7 45.54 64.40 34.35
C PHE A 7 46.22 63.15 34.94
N TYR A 8 45.81 62.85 36.17
CA TYR A 8 46.10 61.60 36.86
C TYR A 8 45.59 60.42 36.03
N GLY A 9 46.33 59.31 36.07
CA GLY A 9 45.96 58.06 35.43
C GLY A 9 44.62 57.51 35.90
N ALA A 10 43.94 56.83 34.98
CA ALA A 10 42.97 55.81 35.31
C ALA A 10 43.33 54.58 34.49
N GLY A 11 43.83 53.56 35.19
CA GLY A 11 44.08 52.25 34.62
C GLY A 11 42.81 51.69 34.00
N TRP A 12 42.98 51.00 32.88
CA TRP A 12 41.94 50.16 32.29
C TRP A 12 41.77 48.95 33.21
N GLY A 13 41.04 49.14 34.30
CA GLY A 13 40.54 48.06 35.13
C GLY A 13 39.50 47.30 34.32
N MET A 14 39.93 46.26 33.62
CA MET A 14 39.04 45.18 33.19
C MET A 14 38.60 44.43 34.44
N THR A 15 37.71 45.03 35.24
CA THR A 15 36.96 44.29 36.25
C THR A 15 35.96 43.43 35.49
N GLY A 16 36.22 42.13 35.48
CA GLY A 16 35.45 41.13 34.76
C GLY A 16 33.96 41.27 35.02
N LEU A 17 33.20 41.24 33.92
CA LEU A 17 31.82 40.81 34.00
C LEU A 17 31.84 39.35 34.52
N PRO A 18 31.21 39.06 35.67
CA PRO A 18 31.23 37.73 36.25
C PRO A 18 30.57 36.76 35.28
N TRP A 19 31.33 35.77 34.83
CA TRP A 19 30.88 34.66 33.98
C TRP A 19 29.87 33.73 34.70
N ASP A 20 29.62 34.00 35.98
CA ASP A 20 28.70 33.27 36.86
C ASP A 20 27.27 33.85 36.91
N ALA A 21 26.94 34.86 36.10
CA ALA A 21 25.55 35.33 36.04
C ALA A 21 24.66 34.24 35.38
N PRO A 22 23.68 33.66 36.10
CA PRO A 22 22.78 32.67 35.51
C PRO A 22 21.99 33.31 34.37
N ILE A 23 22.09 32.72 33.19
CA ILE A 23 21.28 33.10 32.03
C ILE A 23 19.81 33.01 32.47
N PRO A 24 19.01 34.08 32.36
CA PRO A 24 17.60 34.01 32.70
C PRO A 24 16.95 32.93 31.84
N LEU A 25 16.35 31.95 32.51
CA LEU A 25 15.56 30.89 31.88
C LEU A 25 14.37 31.55 31.21
N ARG A 26 14.53 31.96 29.95
CA ARG A 26 13.41 32.30 29.08
C ARG A 26 12.50 31.07 29.05
N GLU A 27 11.23 31.24 29.39
CA GLU A 27 10.22 30.19 29.29
C GLU A 27 10.40 29.49 27.94
N GLU A 28 10.56 28.16 28.02
CA GLU A 28 10.72 27.28 26.87
C GLU A 28 9.41 27.32 26.09
N ALA A 29 9.25 28.33 25.22
CA ALA A 29 8.22 28.33 24.21
C ALA A 29 8.41 27.05 23.40
N ALA A 30 7.55 26.06 23.67
CA ALA A 30 7.57 24.77 23.01
C ALA A 30 7.53 25.02 21.50
N ILE A 31 8.65 24.74 20.82
CA ILE A 31 8.71 24.78 19.36
C ILE A 31 7.59 23.84 18.88
N PRO A 32 6.56 24.34 18.18
CA PRO A 32 5.49 23.48 17.72
C PRO A 32 6.11 22.42 16.82
N ARG A 33 6.01 21.15 17.23
CA ARG A 33 6.44 20.02 16.42
C ARG A 33 5.50 19.93 15.23
N VAL A 34 5.80 20.67 14.17
CA VAL A 34 5.16 20.46 12.87
C VAL A 34 5.61 19.08 12.40
N THR A 35 4.81 18.06 12.67
CA THR A 35 5.02 16.72 12.13
C THR A 35 4.73 16.80 10.64
N MET A 36 5.76 17.09 9.85
CA MET A 36 5.67 17.06 8.40
C MET A 36 5.20 15.66 7.99
N ALA A 37 4.02 15.58 7.36
CA ALA A 37 3.47 14.33 6.88
C ALA A 37 4.46 13.71 5.88
N LYS A 38 4.94 12.51 6.19
CA LYS A 38 5.95 11.83 5.40
C LYS A 38 5.30 11.27 4.13
N ALA A 39 5.84 11.64 2.96
CA ALA A 39 5.30 11.18 1.68
C ALA A 39 5.27 9.65 1.59
N LEU A 40 4.26 9.11 0.92
CA LEU A 40 4.18 7.67 0.64
C LEU A 40 5.06 7.30 -0.56
N CYS A 41 5.46 6.02 -0.60
CA CYS A 41 6.19 5.46 -1.72
C CYS A 41 5.39 5.57 -3.02
N MET A 42 6.03 6.07 -4.07
CA MET A 42 5.39 6.34 -5.37
C MET A 42 4.90 5.09 -6.11
N PHE A 43 5.38 3.89 -5.76
CA PHE A 43 4.97 2.67 -6.45
C PHE A 43 3.48 2.38 -6.19
N LYS A 44 2.76 2.01 -7.26
CA LYS A 44 1.33 1.71 -7.21
C LYS A 44 1.01 0.73 -6.07
N ASP A 45 -0.02 1.06 -5.29
CA ASP A 45 -0.52 0.28 -4.16
C ASP A 45 0.47 0.08 -2.98
N CYS A 46 1.61 0.76 -2.99
CA CYS A 46 2.56 0.73 -1.87
C CYS A 46 2.16 1.73 -0.79
N ARG A 47 1.79 1.24 0.39
CA ARG A 47 1.42 2.08 1.56
C ARG A 47 2.59 2.40 2.48
N GLN A 48 3.81 2.04 2.09
CA GLN A 48 5.01 2.27 2.90
C GLN A 48 5.47 3.72 2.75
N GLU A 49 5.92 4.31 3.84
CA GLU A 49 6.51 5.65 3.84
C GLU A 49 7.75 5.69 2.94
N ALA A 50 7.87 6.77 2.17
CA ALA A 50 9.07 7.06 1.44
C ALA A 50 10.21 7.42 2.40
N LEU A 51 11.44 7.11 1.98
CA LEU A 51 12.63 7.58 2.67
C LEU A 51 12.69 9.11 2.55
N TYR A 52 13.24 9.78 3.57
CA TYR A 52 13.39 11.23 3.56
C TYR A 52 14.17 11.70 2.32
N GLY A 53 13.67 12.73 1.64
CA GLY A 53 14.24 13.24 0.39
C GLY A 53 14.11 12.30 -0.82
N CYS A 54 13.33 11.22 -0.71
CA CYS A 54 13.09 10.26 -1.78
C CYS A 54 11.58 10.06 -1.99
N SER A 55 11.21 9.57 -3.16
CA SER A 55 9.84 9.14 -3.50
C SER A 55 9.62 7.64 -3.30
N LYS A 56 10.55 6.90 -2.68
CA LYS A 56 10.52 5.44 -2.55
C LYS A 56 10.77 4.98 -1.12
N CYS A 57 10.12 3.89 -0.72
CA CYS A 57 10.37 3.25 0.57
C CYS A 57 11.64 2.38 0.56
N ALA A 58 12.05 1.90 1.72
CA ALA A 58 13.23 1.04 1.89
C ALA A 58 13.18 -0.24 1.01
N PHE A 59 12.00 -0.85 0.84
CA PHE A 59 11.81 -2.03 -0.01
C PHE A 59 11.96 -1.71 -1.51
N HIS A 60 11.52 -0.52 -1.91
CA HIS A 60 11.53 -0.08 -3.31
C HIS A 60 12.74 0.77 -3.71
N LYS A 61 13.69 1.05 -2.78
CA LYS A 61 14.83 1.96 -3.01
C LYS A 61 15.68 1.61 -4.25
N ARG A 62 15.79 0.33 -4.60
CA ARG A 62 16.54 -0.18 -5.78
C ARG A 62 15.66 -0.55 -6.97
N ARG A 63 14.34 -0.36 -6.88
CA ARG A 63 13.41 -0.74 -7.94
C ARG A 63 13.20 0.45 -8.89
N LYS A 64 13.13 0.14 -10.19
CA LYS A 64 12.86 1.12 -11.26
C LYS A 64 11.35 1.20 -11.52
N LYS A 65 10.84 2.42 -11.71
CA LYS A 65 9.49 2.71 -12.17
C LYS A 65 9.44 2.51 -13.69
N CYS A 66 8.30 2.05 -14.20
CA CYS A 66 8.02 1.94 -15.63
C CYS A 66 8.28 3.28 -16.33
N SER A 67 8.93 3.25 -17.49
CA SER A 67 9.27 4.45 -18.27
C SER A 67 8.07 5.10 -18.97
N PHE A 68 6.98 4.35 -19.16
CA PHE A 68 5.73 4.89 -19.69
C PHE A 68 5.18 6.00 -18.78
N ASP A 69 4.63 7.04 -19.39
CA ASP A 69 4.16 8.24 -18.70
C ASP A 69 3.17 7.94 -17.59
N ASP A 70 3.37 8.60 -16.45
CA ASP A 70 2.60 8.46 -15.21
C ASP A 70 2.44 7.01 -14.68
N CYS A 71 3.25 6.05 -15.15
CA CYS A 71 3.10 4.66 -14.74
C CYS A 71 3.88 4.34 -13.46
N HIS A 72 3.19 4.27 -12.33
CA HIS A 72 3.78 3.95 -11.03
C HIS A 72 4.09 2.46 -10.79
N ASN A 73 4.01 1.62 -11.82
CA ASN A 73 4.35 0.19 -11.71
C ASN A 73 5.86 -0.04 -11.76
N GLN A 74 6.29 -1.17 -11.18
CA GLN A 74 7.67 -1.62 -11.29
C GLN A 74 8.00 -2.13 -12.69
N VAL A 75 9.20 -1.80 -13.17
CA VAL A 75 9.79 -2.39 -14.38
C VAL A 75 9.86 -3.90 -14.24
N TYR A 76 9.34 -4.60 -15.25
CA TYR A 76 9.54 -6.02 -15.43
C TYR A 76 10.77 -6.29 -16.30
N ALA A 77 10.80 -5.72 -17.52
CA ALA A 77 11.94 -5.78 -18.44
C ALA A 77 11.89 -4.60 -19.42
N ARG A 78 13.02 -4.29 -20.08
CA ARG A 78 13.12 -3.22 -21.10
C ARG A 78 12.64 -1.84 -20.63
N GLY A 79 12.76 -1.54 -19.33
CA GLY A 79 12.26 -0.29 -18.75
C GLY A 79 10.73 -0.22 -18.57
N LEU A 80 9.98 -1.26 -18.94
CA LEU A 80 8.52 -1.26 -18.97
C LEU A 80 7.92 -2.27 -17.97
N CYS A 81 6.73 -1.96 -17.45
CA CYS A 81 5.94 -2.92 -16.67
C CYS A 81 5.25 -3.94 -17.58
N VAL A 82 4.64 -4.98 -17.00
CA VAL A 82 3.95 -6.03 -17.78
C VAL A 82 2.86 -5.45 -18.69
N ARG A 83 2.07 -4.49 -18.18
CA ARG A 83 0.98 -3.84 -18.92
C ARG A 83 1.46 -2.97 -20.09
N HIS A 84 2.66 -2.42 -19.98
CA HIS A 84 3.22 -1.50 -20.99
C HIS A 84 4.30 -2.18 -21.84
N GLY A 85 4.23 -3.50 -22.07
CA GLY A 85 5.13 -4.20 -22.99
C GLY A 85 6.42 -4.78 -22.39
N GLY A 86 6.51 -4.83 -21.06
CA GLY A 86 7.61 -5.52 -20.38
C GLY A 86 7.68 -7.01 -20.70
N LYS A 87 6.54 -7.65 -21.00
CA LYS A 87 6.49 -9.02 -21.54
C LYS A 87 6.40 -9.00 -23.06
N LYS A 88 7.07 -9.94 -23.72
CA LYS A 88 7.02 -10.09 -25.19
C LYS A 88 5.62 -10.63 -25.59
N PRO A 89 4.93 -10.04 -26.57
CA PRO A 89 3.66 -10.55 -27.07
C PRO A 89 3.87 -11.80 -27.92
N CYS A 90 2.81 -12.57 -28.12
CA CYS A 90 2.78 -13.69 -29.06
C CYS A 90 3.00 -13.18 -30.49
N ALA A 91 3.79 -13.90 -31.29
CA ALA A 91 4.05 -13.57 -32.70
C ALA A 91 2.89 -13.90 -33.65
N VAL A 92 1.73 -14.34 -33.14
CA VAL A 92 0.54 -14.58 -33.97
C VAL A 92 -0.23 -13.27 -34.06
N GLU A 93 -0.58 -12.87 -35.28
CA GLU A 93 -1.36 -11.67 -35.56
C GLU A 93 -2.64 -11.63 -34.71
N LEU A 94 -2.96 -10.43 -34.20
CA LEU A 94 -4.10 -10.16 -33.32
C LEU A 94 -4.11 -10.91 -31.97
N CYS A 95 -3.07 -11.68 -31.63
CA CYS A 95 -2.97 -12.31 -30.33
C CYS A 95 -2.42 -11.34 -29.27
N THR A 96 -3.22 -11.06 -28.24
CA THR A 96 -2.83 -10.19 -27.12
C THR A 96 -2.11 -10.92 -25.98
N ASN A 97 -1.93 -12.24 -26.10
CA ASN A 97 -1.27 -13.05 -25.07
C ASN A 97 0.23 -12.79 -25.02
N SER A 98 0.79 -12.87 -23.81
CA SER A 98 2.25 -12.82 -23.61
C SER A 98 2.89 -14.20 -23.73
N VAL A 99 4.15 -14.22 -24.18
CA VAL A 99 4.96 -15.44 -24.22
C VAL A 99 5.66 -15.67 -22.89
N ASN A 100 5.85 -16.95 -22.52
CA ASN A 100 6.66 -17.34 -21.36
C ASN A 100 8.11 -17.73 -21.75
N GLY A 101 8.44 -17.59 -23.04
CA GLY A 101 9.71 -17.94 -23.67
C GLY A 101 9.47 -18.23 -25.16
N GLY A 102 10.45 -17.95 -26.03
CA GLY A 102 10.29 -18.09 -27.49
C GLY A 102 9.40 -16.99 -28.12
N ASP A 103 8.70 -17.37 -29.19
CA ASP A 103 7.88 -16.46 -30.01
C ASP A 103 6.38 -16.62 -29.80
N TYR A 104 5.93 -17.75 -29.24
CA TYR A 104 4.51 -18.08 -29.15
C TYR A 104 4.00 -18.19 -27.71
N CYS A 105 2.73 -17.85 -27.51
CA CYS A 105 2.04 -18.08 -26.24
C CYS A 105 1.64 -19.55 -26.10
N VAL A 106 1.24 -19.98 -24.90
CA VAL A 106 0.87 -21.39 -24.63
C VAL A 106 -0.28 -21.91 -25.50
N HIS A 107 -1.13 -21.04 -26.04
CA HIS A 107 -2.21 -21.40 -26.95
C HIS A 107 -1.76 -21.53 -28.41
N HIS A 108 -0.62 -20.94 -28.77
CA HIS A 108 -0.07 -20.93 -30.13
C HIS A 108 1.24 -21.73 -30.25
N GLY A 109 1.40 -22.78 -29.42
CA GLY A 109 2.58 -23.66 -29.46
C GLY A 109 3.76 -23.20 -28.60
N GLY A 110 3.57 -22.17 -27.77
CA GLY A 110 4.56 -21.72 -26.80
C GLY A 110 4.83 -22.75 -25.70
N LEU A 111 6.07 -22.76 -25.22
CA LEU A 111 6.49 -23.71 -24.19
C LEU A 111 5.77 -23.44 -22.85
N ALA A 112 4.98 -24.43 -22.39
CA ALA A 112 4.51 -24.48 -21.02
C ALA A 112 5.52 -25.26 -20.17
N THR A 113 6.41 -24.57 -19.45
CA THR A 113 7.39 -25.24 -18.57
C THR A 113 6.68 -25.85 -17.35
N LYS A 114 6.21 -27.09 -17.47
CA LYS A 114 5.74 -27.88 -16.32
C LYS A 114 6.97 -28.44 -15.60
N ARG A 115 7.18 -27.97 -14.36
CA ARG A 115 8.23 -28.52 -13.48
C ARG A 115 7.61 -29.60 -12.61
N PHE A 116 8.26 -30.75 -12.52
CA PHE A 116 7.83 -31.84 -11.64
C PHE A 116 8.53 -31.79 -10.29
N CYS A 117 7.96 -32.50 -9.32
CA CYS A 117 8.53 -32.63 -8.00
C CYS A 117 9.88 -33.35 -8.04
N VAL A 118 10.88 -32.83 -7.30
CA VAL A 118 12.24 -33.39 -7.24
C VAL A 118 12.34 -34.70 -6.44
N VAL A 119 11.35 -35.01 -5.61
CA VAL A 119 11.30 -36.28 -4.87
C VAL A 119 11.17 -37.44 -5.87
N ASP A 120 12.05 -38.41 -5.74
CA ASP A 120 12.13 -39.55 -6.65
C ASP A 120 10.79 -40.31 -6.73
N GLY A 121 10.44 -40.76 -7.93
CA GLY A 121 9.14 -41.37 -8.24
C GLY A 121 7.92 -40.42 -8.22
N CYS A 122 8.06 -39.14 -7.87
CA CYS A 122 6.92 -38.22 -7.79
C CYS A 122 6.62 -37.50 -9.11
N LYS A 123 5.57 -37.96 -9.82
CA LYS A 123 5.08 -37.34 -11.07
C LYS A 123 4.20 -36.09 -10.88
N LYS A 124 4.05 -35.59 -9.65
CA LYS A 124 3.19 -34.42 -9.36
C LYS A 124 3.92 -33.12 -9.73
N GLN A 125 3.16 -32.13 -10.21
CA GLN A 125 3.70 -30.81 -10.55
C GLN A 125 4.29 -30.11 -9.31
N ALA A 126 5.45 -29.49 -9.49
CA ALA A 126 6.07 -28.65 -8.48
C ALA A 126 5.45 -27.25 -8.47
N HIS A 127 5.21 -26.71 -7.28
CA HIS A 127 4.71 -25.34 -7.10
C HIS A 127 5.84 -24.43 -6.62
N ALA A 128 6.40 -24.71 -5.45
CA ALA A 128 7.54 -23.99 -4.88
C ALA A 128 8.65 -24.96 -4.51
N ARG A 129 9.89 -24.46 -4.40
CA ARG A 129 11.07 -25.24 -3.94
C ARG A 129 11.32 -26.52 -4.75
N LYS A 130 10.88 -26.56 -6.02
CA LYS A 130 10.91 -27.76 -6.89
C LYS A 130 10.16 -28.98 -6.30
N ARG A 131 9.16 -28.77 -5.45
CA ARG A 131 8.38 -29.84 -4.82
C ARG A 131 6.87 -29.64 -5.05
N CYS A 132 6.12 -30.74 -5.05
CA CYS A 132 4.65 -30.69 -5.06
C CYS A 132 4.10 -30.32 -3.68
N VAL A 133 2.80 -30.03 -3.57
CA VAL A 133 2.15 -29.64 -2.29
C VAL A 133 2.47 -30.62 -1.17
N ARG A 134 2.29 -31.92 -1.41
CA ARG A 134 2.56 -33.02 -0.46
C ARG A 134 4.02 -33.09 -0.01
N HIS A 135 4.96 -32.73 -0.87
CA HIS A 135 6.39 -32.79 -0.57
C HIS A 135 6.98 -31.45 -0.11
N GLY A 136 6.14 -30.47 0.28
CA GLY A 136 6.61 -29.18 0.81
C GLY A 136 6.70 -28.04 -0.20
N GLY A 137 6.05 -28.21 -1.36
CA GLY A 137 5.83 -27.14 -2.34
C GLY A 137 4.67 -26.21 -2.01
N GLY A 138 3.81 -26.60 -1.06
CA GLY A 138 2.74 -25.75 -0.54
C GLY A 138 3.25 -24.74 0.50
N ARG A 139 2.55 -23.62 0.66
CA ARG A 139 2.71 -22.76 1.83
C ARG A 139 1.88 -23.35 2.98
N ILE A 140 2.41 -23.31 4.19
CA ILE A 140 1.67 -23.66 5.41
C ILE A 140 1.00 -22.40 5.95
N CYS A 141 -0.11 -22.58 6.66
CA CYS A 141 -0.80 -21.51 7.36
C CYS A 141 0.17 -20.74 8.27
N ALA A 142 0.12 -19.41 8.21
CA ALA A 142 0.97 -18.55 9.03
C ALA A 142 0.59 -18.59 10.54
N THR A 143 -0.62 -19.05 10.88
CA THR A 143 -1.04 -19.26 12.28
C THR A 143 -0.11 -20.26 12.98
N PRO A 144 0.47 -19.89 14.13
CA PRO A 144 1.36 -20.77 14.87
C PRO A 144 0.63 -22.06 15.26
N GLY A 145 1.30 -23.21 15.09
CA GLY A 145 0.74 -24.54 15.38
C GLY A 145 -0.22 -25.11 14.32
N CYS A 146 -0.56 -24.37 13.26
CA CYS A 146 -1.44 -24.88 12.22
C CYS A 146 -0.66 -25.63 11.12
N GLY A 147 -0.88 -26.94 10.99
CA GLY A 147 -0.28 -27.77 9.92
C GLY A 147 -0.99 -27.69 8.56
N HIS A 148 -2.11 -26.97 8.46
CA HIS A 148 -2.88 -26.90 7.21
C HIS A 148 -2.22 -26.02 6.16
N HIS A 149 -2.47 -26.33 4.89
CA HIS A 149 -1.99 -25.53 3.77
C HIS A 149 -2.72 -24.18 3.67
N ALA A 150 -1.94 -23.13 3.43
CA ALA A 150 -2.47 -21.80 3.15
C ALA A 150 -3.22 -21.81 1.81
N ARG A 151 -4.41 -21.22 1.79
CA ARG A 151 -5.25 -21.04 0.60
C ARG A 151 -5.32 -19.57 0.17
N LEU A 152 -5.47 -18.65 1.12
CA LEU A 152 -5.60 -17.22 0.84
C LEU A 152 -4.77 -16.41 1.85
N GLY A 153 -4.07 -15.38 1.37
CA GLY A 153 -3.34 -14.43 2.24
C GLY A 153 -2.20 -15.03 3.09
N GLY A 154 -1.83 -16.30 2.88
CA GLY A 154 -0.89 -17.01 3.76
C GLY A 154 -1.54 -17.81 4.88
N PHE A 155 -2.88 -17.90 4.93
CA PHE A 155 -3.64 -18.64 5.92
C PHE A 155 -4.47 -19.76 5.29
N CYS A 156 -4.76 -20.82 6.05
CA CYS A 156 -5.72 -21.86 5.65
C CYS A 156 -7.16 -21.31 5.71
N LEU A 157 -8.15 -22.00 5.13
CA LEU A 157 -9.55 -21.51 5.11
C LEU A 157 -10.14 -21.25 6.49
N ALA A 158 -9.70 -21.98 7.52
CA ALA A 158 -10.15 -21.77 8.90
C ALA A 158 -9.49 -20.54 9.56
N HIS A 159 -8.32 -20.14 9.08
CA HIS A 159 -7.55 -19.04 9.65
C HIS A 159 -7.43 -17.86 8.67
N THR A 160 -8.12 -17.89 7.53
CA THR A 160 -8.19 -16.73 6.67
C THR A 160 -8.78 -15.63 7.53
N PRO A 161 -8.10 -14.49 7.70
CA PRO A 161 -8.74 -13.35 8.28
C PRO A 161 -9.89 -13.04 7.33
N THR A 162 -11.11 -13.37 7.74
CA THR A 162 -12.30 -12.81 7.13
C THR A 162 -12.03 -11.33 7.23
N SER A 163 -11.68 -10.69 6.11
CA SER A 163 -11.90 -9.25 6.02
C SER A 163 -13.36 -9.15 6.39
N ALA A 164 -13.65 -8.63 7.58
CA ALA A 164 -15.01 -8.40 8.02
C ALA A 164 -15.77 -7.86 6.80
N PRO A 165 -16.94 -8.41 6.46
CA PRO A 165 -17.69 -7.85 5.36
C PRO A 165 -17.73 -6.33 5.57
N PRO A 166 -17.41 -5.49 4.56
CA PRO A 166 -17.68 -4.07 4.67
C PRO A 166 -19.20 -3.96 4.86
N GLY A 167 -19.65 -3.86 6.11
CA GLY A 167 -21.05 -4.13 6.45
C GLY A 167 -21.35 -4.47 7.90
N ALA A 168 -20.36 -4.78 8.75
CA ALA A 168 -20.55 -4.62 10.20
C ALA A 168 -20.35 -3.15 10.57
N LEU A 169 -21.17 -2.27 9.99
CA LEU A 169 -21.41 -0.97 10.62
C LEU A 169 -22.18 -1.31 11.90
N GLU A 170 -21.61 -0.95 13.05
CA GLU A 170 -22.30 -0.98 14.33
C GLU A 170 -23.69 -0.36 14.14
N LEU A 171 -24.75 -0.94 14.73
CA LEU A 171 -26.13 -0.42 14.62
C LEU A 171 -26.21 1.09 14.90
N ALA A 172 -25.30 1.60 15.73
CA ALA A 172 -25.12 3.03 16.00
C ALA A 172 -24.77 3.88 14.77
N GLN A 173 -23.93 3.39 13.85
CA GLN A 173 -23.52 4.11 12.64
C GLN A 173 -24.65 4.16 11.59
N VAL A 174 -25.51 3.14 11.56
CA VAL A 174 -26.70 3.12 10.70
C VAL A 174 -27.75 4.10 11.24
N ALA A 175 -27.91 4.16 12.58
CA ALA A 175 -28.81 5.12 13.23
C ALA A 175 -28.38 6.58 12.96
N GLU A 176 -27.10 6.90 13.07
CA GLU A 176 -26.58 8.25 12.83
C GLU A 176 -26.82 8.71 11.37
N PHE A 177 -26.73 7.80 10.40
CA PHE A 177 -27.06 8.10 9.00
C PHE A 177 -28.57 8.32 8.77
N LEU A 178 -29.42 7.55 9.46
CA LEU A 178 -30.89 7.72 9.43
C LEU A 178 -31.37 9.00 10.12
N HIS A 179 -30.59 9.60 11.02
CA HIS A 179 -30.91 10.90 11.61
C HIS A 179 -30.57 12.09 10.70
N THR A 180 -29.90 11.86 9.56
CA THR A 180 -29.53 12.91 8.59
C THR A 180 -30.38 12.93 7.33
N VAL A 181 -31.30 11.97 7.16
CA VAL A 181 -32.33 12.07 6.12
C VAL A 181 -33.43 12.99 6.64
N ASP A 182 -33.50 14.20 6.09
CA ASP A 182 -34.55 15.15 6.39
C ASP A 182 -35.94 14.49 6.26
N GLU A 183 -36.77 14.69 7.28
CA GLU A 183 -38.20 14.30 7.41
C GLU A 183 -38.99 14.22 6.08
N PRO A 184 -38.90 15.20 5.15
CA PRO A 184 -39.58 15.14 3.85
C PRO A 184 -39.20 13.95 2.95
N LEU A 185 -38.00 13.39 3.05
CA LEU A 185 -37.60 12.20 2.27
C LEU A 185 -38.19 10.92 2.85
N LEU A 186 -38.39 10.88 4.17
CA LEU A 186 -39.01 9.76 4.88
C LEU A 186 -40.50 9.66 4.57
N GLU A 187 -41.21 10.80 4.48
CA GLU A 187 -42.58 10.84 3.96
C GLU A 187 -42.66 10.39 2.50
N TYR A 188 -41.75 10.87 1.64
CA TYR A 188 -41.72 10.49 0.21
C TYR A 188 -41.49 8.99 -0.02
N LEU A 189 -40.59 8.36 0.76
CA LEU A 189 -40.33 6.92 0.68
C LEU A 189 -41.47 6.07 1.25
N HIS A 190 -42.14 6.55 2.31
CA HIS A 190 -43.31 5.89 2.86
C HIS A 190 -44.46 5.87 1.83
N ASP A 191 -44.69 6.98 1.12
CA ASP A 191 -45.69 7.07 0.06
C ASP A 191 -45.40 6.15 -1.14
N ILE A 192 -44.12 5.99 -1.53
CA ILE A 192 -43.71 5.02 -2.56
C ILE A 192 -44.02 3.58 -2.14
N SER A 193 -43.83 3.26 -0.85
CA SER A 193 -44.00 1.88 -0.34
C SER A 193 -45.46 1.48 -0.15
N VAL A 194 -46.35 2.43 0.17
CA VAL A 194 -47.75 2.16 0.51
C VAL A 194 -48.70 2.45 -0.66
N ASN A 195 -48.42 3.45 -1.50
CA ASN A 195 -49.38 3.97 -2.47
C ASN A 195 -49.01 3.77 -3.95
N ARG A 196 -47.89 3.10 -4.28
CA ARG A 196 -47.63 2.67 -5.67
C ARG A 196 -48.05 1.21 -5.91
N PRO A 197 -49.01 0.93 -6.82
CA PRO A 197 -49.16 -0.42 -7.33
C PRO A 197 -47.91 -0.78 -8.15
N TRP A 198 -47.24 -1.85 -7.75
CA TRP A 198 -46.15 -2.45 -8.52
C TRP A 198 -46.63 -2.74 -9.96
N PRO A 199 -45.89 -2.35 -11.02
CA PRO A 199 -46.25 -2.79 -12.35
C PRO A 199 -46.09 -4.31 -12.41
N VAL A 200 -47.21 -5.02 -12.45
CA VAL A 200 -47.25 -6.45 -12.80
C VAL A 200 -46.77 -6.58 -14.23
N THR A 201 -45.48 -6.87 -14.41
CA THR A 201 -44.97 -7.31 -15.70
C THR A 201 -45.55 -8.70 -15.97
N ALA A 202 -46.44 -8.78 -16.96
CA ALA A 202 -46.96 -10.04 -17.47
C ALA A 202 -45.83 -10.79 -18.18
N ASP A 203 -45.08 -11.63 -17.47
CA ASP A 203 -44.16 -12.62 -18.06
C ASP A 203 -43.74 -13.73 -17.06
N ASN A 204 -44.69 -14.27 -16.30
CA ASN A 204 -44.51 -15.55 -15.59
C ASN A 204 -45.53 -16.59 -16.06
N ALA A 205 -45.49 -16.88 -17.36
CA ALA A 205 -46.06 -18.08 -17.94
C ALA A 205 -44.93 -18.93 -18.55
N ARG A 206 -44.11 -19.55 -17.69
CA ARG A 206 -43.49 -20.88 -17.90
C ARG A 206 -42.52 -21.24 -16.77
N MET A 207 -42.76 -22.43 -16.22
CA MET A 207 -42.00 -23.25 -15.27
C MET A 207 -42.52 -23.22 -13.84
#